data_AF-A0A3D3X833-F1
#
_entry.id   AF-A0A3D3X833-F1
#
_cell.length_a   1.000
_cell.length_b   1.000
_cell.length_c   1.000
_cell.angle_alpha   90.00
_cell.angle_beta   90.00
_cell.angle_gamma   90.00
#
_symmetry.space_group_name_H-M   'P 1'
#
loop_
_entity.id
_entity.type
_entity.pdbx_description
1 polymer ?
#
loop_
_entity_poly.entity_id
_entity_poly.type
_entity_poly.pdbx_seq_one_letter_code
_entity_poly.pdbx_strand_id
1 'polypeptide(L)'
;MSLKTAVILAAGMGIRLSPIVGIHPKGLLQIGELPLLGRSLNFLKKNGFEKILIVSGHQSKVLERELDEYTNCFNTQFVFNERY
;
A
#
# COMPACT_ATOMS: atom_id res chain seq x y z
N MET A 1 -19.35 -15.04 11.71
CA MET A 1 -18.38 -13.94 11.95
C MET A 1 -18.39 -13.02 10.73
N SER A 2 -18.29 -11.71 10.92
CA SER A 2 -18.20 -10.75 9.81
C SER A 2 -16.74 -10.54 9.41
N LEU A 3 -16.43 -10.72 8.13
CA LEU A 3 -15.10 -10.42 7.58
C LEU A 3 -14.81 -8.92 7.68
N LYS A 4 -13.68 -8.55 8.29
CA LYS A 4 -13.21 -7.16 8.34
C LYS A 4 -12.36 -6.85 7.11
N THR A 5 -12.87 -5.96 6.26
CA THR A 5 -12.19 -5.51 5.03
C THR A 5 -11.69 -4.08 5.20
N ALA A 6 -10.43 -3.83 4.82
CA ALA A 6 -9.86 -2.49 4.75
C ALA A 6 -9.64 -2.06 3.29
N VAL A 7 -9.65 -0.74 3.05
CA VAL A 7 -9.26 -0.14 1.79
C VAL A 7 -8.09 0.82 2.04
N ILE A 8 -7.01 0.66 1.29
CA ILE A 8 -5.87 1.58 1.28
C ILE A 8 -5.84 2.31 -0.07
N LEU A 9 -5.83 3.64 -0.03
CA LEU A 9 -5.70 4.48 -1.21
C LEU A 9 -4.22 4.83 -1.46
N ALA A 10 -3.59 4.15 -2.43
CA ALA A 10 -2.16 4.24 -2.72
C ALA A 10 -1.86 4.65 -4.18
N ALA A 11 -2.83 5.21 -4.90
CA ALA A 11 -2.71 5.57 -6.32
C ALA A 11 -1.94 6.88 -6.59
N GLY A 12 -1.71 7.71 -5.57
CA GLY A 12 -1.21 9.08 -5.76
C GLY A 12 0.25 9.17 -6.19
N MET A 13 0.57 10.19 -7.00
CA MET A 13 1.91 10.44 -7.55
C MET A 13 2.99 10.89 -6.55
N GLY A 14 2.62 11.34 -5.33
CA GLY A 14 3.60 11.74 -4.31
C GLY A 14 4.40 13.02 -4.60
N ILE A 15 4.00 13.84 -5.59
CA ILE A 15 4.77 14.98 -6.15
C ILE A 15 5.32 15.99 -5.14
N ARG A 16 4.66 16.19 -3.99
CA ARG A 16 5.15 17.15 -2.99
C ARG A 16 6.44 16.70 -2.32
N LEU A 17 6.71 15.40 -2.28
CA LEU A 17 7.93 14.84 -1.68
C LEU A 17 8.98 14.47 -2.72
N SER A 18 8.63 14.39 -4.01
CA SER A 18 9.55 13.95 -5.06
C SER A 18 10.87 14.74 -5.13
N PRO A 19 10.96 16.05 -4.80
CA PRO A 19 12.25 16.74 -4.77
C PRO A 19 13.23 16.20 -3.72
N ILE A 20 12.71 15.51 -2.70
CA ILE A 20 13.49 15.01 -1.55
C ILE A 20 13.69 13.49 -1.67
N VAL A 21 12.68 12.76 -2.13
CA VAL A 21 12.66 11.28 -2.09
C VAL A 21 12.72 10.62 -3.47
N GLY A 22 12.80 11.42 -4.54
CA GLY A 22 12.83 10.94 -5.91
C GLY A 22 11.47 10.45 -6.43
N ILE A 23 11.51 9.74 -7.55
CA ILE A 23 10.33 9.17 -8.21
C ILE A 23 10.17 7.73 -7.70
N HIS A 24 9.45 7.59 -6.60
CA HIS A 24 9.11 6.30 -6.01
C HIS A 24 7.70 6.39 -5.40
N PRO A 25 6.87 5.33 -5.45
CA PRO A 25 5.57 5.36 -4.79
C PRO A 25 5.72 5.79 -3.34
N LYS A 26 5.04 6.88 -2.93
CA LYS A 26 5.15 7.40 -1.56
C LYS A 26 4.79 6.34 -0.52
N GLY A 27 3.85 5.44 -0.84
CA GLY A 27 3.47 4.33 0.03
C GLY A 27 4.63 3.40 0.42
N LEU A 28 5.67 3.34 -0.41
CA LEU A 28 6.88 2.56 -0.18
C LEU A 28 8.02 3.37 0.47
N LEU A 29 7.78 4.63 0.86
CA LEU A 29 8.79 5.42 1.56
C LEU A 29 9.20 4.71 2.86
N GLN A 30 10.48 4.36 2.95
CA GLN A 30 11.06 3.63 4.07
C GLN A 30 11.22 4.55 5.29
N ILE A 31 10.62 4.16 6.43
CA ILE A 31 10.77 4.87 7.71
C ILE A 31 11.19 3.87 8.79
N GLY A 32 12.48 3.84 9.08
CA GLY A 32 13.11 2.77 9.87
C GLY A 32 13.05 1.45 9.11
N GLU A 33 12.64 0.38 9.79
CA GLU A 33 12.60 -0.98 9.22
C GLU A 33 11.40 -1.26 8.30
N LEU A 34 10.41 -0.37 8.23
CA LEU A 34 9.19 -0.61 7.44
C LEU A 34 8.86 0.55 6.50
N PRO A 35 8.36 0.27 5.28
CA PRO A 35 7.73 1.27 4.44
C PRO A 35 6.41 1.74 5.07
N LEU A 36 5.94 2.93 4.69
CA LEU A 36 4.67 3.49 5.18
C LEU A 36 3.50 2.50 5.05
N LEU A 37 3.36 1.85 3.89
CA LEU A 37 2.30 0.86 3.66
C LEU A 37 2.51 -0.42 4.45
N GLY A 38 3.75 -0.91 4.59
CA GLY A 38 4.05 -2.06 5.46
C GLY A 38 3.63 -1.80 6.91
N ARG A 39 3.80 -0.57 7.40
CA ARG A 39 3.33 -0.15 8.73
C ARG A 39 1.81 -0.13 8.84
N SER A 40 1.10 0.39 7.83
CA SER A 40 -0.36 0.35 7.75
C SER A 40 -0.90 -1.08 7.74
N LEU A 41 -0.29 -1.96 6.94
CA LEU A 41 -0.63 -3.38 6.86
C LEU A 41 -0.47 -4.08 8.22
N ASN A 42 0.66 -3.87 8.89
CA ASN A 42 0.87 -4.41 10.23
C ASN A 42 -0.17 -3.91 11.26
N PHE A 43 -0.58 -2.66 11.17
CA PHE A 43 -1.61 -2.12 12.04
C PHE A 43 -2.98 -2.78 11.77
N LEU A 44 -3.36 -2.94 10.51
CA LEU A 44 -4.61 -3.60 10.13
C LEU A 44 -4.62 -5.07 10.58
N LYS A 45 -3.52 -5.80 10.40
CA LYS A 45 -3.38 -7.18 10.87
C LYS A 45 -3.62 -7.29 12.36
N LYS A 46 -2.97 -6.43 13.16
CA LYS A 46 -3.12 -6.39 14.62
C LYS A 46 -4.56 -6.10 15.08
N ASN A 47 -5.37 -5.46 14.24
CA ASN A 47 -6.77 -5.13 14.54
C ASN A 47 -7.78 -6.16 13.96
N GLY A 48 -7.29 -7.29 13.46
CA GLY A 48 -8.10 -8.41 12.98
C GLY A 48 -8.74 -8.18 11.62
N PHE A 49 -8.12 -7.37 10.75
CA PHE A 49 -8.52 -7.31 9.35
C PHE A 49 -8.00 -8.55 8.60
N GLU A 50 -8.84 -9.09 7.72
CA GLU A 50 -8.57 -10.35 7.01
C GLU A 50 -8.47 -10.14 5.50
N LYS A 51 -9.19 -9.14 4.98
CA LYS A 51 -9.19 -8.76 3.57
C LYS A 51 -8.71 -7.33 3.40
N ILE A 52 -7.92 -7.09 2.35
CA ILE A 52 -7.51 -5.75 1.99
C ILE A 52 -7.65 -5.47 0.50
N LEU A 53 -8.21 -4.30 0.19
CA LEU A 53 -8.14 -3.71 -1.14
C LEU A 53 -7.09 -2.60 -1.14
N ILE A 54 -6.17 -2.67 -2.08
CA ILE A 54 -5.18 -1.62 -2.30
C ILE A 54 -5.48 -0.96 -3.64
N VAL A 55 -5.86 0.31 -3.61
CA VAL A 55 -6.08 1.09 -4.82
C VAL A 55 -4.73 1.61 -5.30
N SER A 56 -4.22 1.04 -6.39
CA SER A 56 -2.98 1.43 -7.05
C SER A 56 -3.25 2.41 -8.21
N GLY A 57 -2.20 3.03 -8.75
CA GLY A 57 -2.30 4.04 -9.81
C GLY A 57 -0.90 4.31 -10.34
N HIS A 58 -0.41 5.54 -10.18
CA HIS A 58 0.96 5.90 -10.54
C HIS A 58 1.99 4.90 -10.00
N GLN A 59 2.81 4.34 -10.89
CA GLN A 59 3.82 3.31 -10.57
C GLN A 59 3.26 2.04 -9.89
N SER A 60 2.02 1.65 -10.21
CA SER A 60 1.34 0.46 -9.66
C SER A 60 2.17 -0.82 -9.67
N LYS A 61 2.88 -1.12 -10.77
CA LYS A 61 3.72 -2.33 -10.88
C LYS A 61 4.83 -2.38 -9.82
N VAL A 62 5.45 -1.24 -9.52
CA VAL A 62 6.50 -1.13 -8.49
C VAL A 62 5.86 -1.31 -7.10
N LEU A 63 4.74 -0.63 -6.87
CA LEU A 63 3.97 -0.74 -5.64
C LEU A 63 3.57 -2.20 -5.34
N GLU A 64 2.96 -2.87 -6.32
CA GLU A 64 2.47 -4.24 -6.20
C GLU A 64 3.61 -5.23 -5.93
N ARG A 65 4.72 -5.12 -6.68
CA ARG A 65 5.89 -5.98 -6.49
C ARG A 65 6.50 -5.86 -5.10
N GLU A 66 6.65 -4.64 -4.58
CA GLU A 66 7.30 -4.42 -3.28
C GLU A 66 6.37 -4.65 -2.08
N LEU A 67 5.05 -4.67 -2.30
CA LEU A 67 4.09 -4.99 -1.25
C LEU A 67 3.81 -6.48 -1.10
N ASP A 68 4.21 -7.31 -2.06
CA ASP A 68 3.92 -8.75 -2.09
C ASP A 68 4.20 -9.42 -0.74
N GLU A 69 5.41 -9.25 -0.22
CA GLU A 69 5.86 -9.81 1.07
C GLU A 69 4.99 -9.36 2.27
N TYR A 70 4.52 -8.10 2.27
CA TYR A 70 3.69 -7.54 3.34
C TYR A 70 2.24 -8.01 3.25
N THR A 71 1.78 -8.34 2.04
CA THR A 71 0.39 -8.70 1.74
C THR A 71 0.11 -10.19 1.84
N ASN A 72 1.14 -11.04 1.90
CA ASN A 72 1.03 -12.50 2.01
C ASN A 72 0.22 -13.01 3.21
N CYS A 73 -0.03 -12.17 4.21
CA CYS A 73 -0.84 -12.51 5.37
C CYS A 73 -2.30 -12.03 5.31
N PHE A 74 -2.74 -11.49 4.17
CA PHE A 74 -4.10 -11.01 3.91
C PHE A 74 -4.66 -11.65 2.64
N ASN A 75 -5.99 -11.73 2.54
CA ASN A 75 -6.66 -11.82 1.24
C ASN A 75 -6.58 -10.46 0.54
N THR A 76 -5.60 -10.29 -0.35
CA THR A 76 -5.27 -9.00 -0.96
C THR A 76 -5.80 -8.90 -2.38
N GLN A 77 -6.42 -7.76 -2.70
CA GLN A 77 -6.84 -7.41 -4.06
C GLN A 77 -6.30 -6.02 -4.42
N PHE A 78 -5.61 -5.93 -5.56
CA PHE A 78 -5.23 -4.64 -6.15
C PHE A 78 -6.33 -4.15 -7.10
N VAL A 79 -6.62 -2.85 -7.04
CA VAL A 79 -7.55 -2.18 -7.94
C VAL A 79 -6.83 -0.98 -8.54
N PHE A 80 -6.68 -0.96 -9.86
CA PHE A 80 -6.02 0.13 -10.55
C PHE A 80 -6.98 1.32 -10.74
N ASN A 81 -6.50 2.53 -10.42
CA ASN A 81 -7.23 3.77 -10.66
C ASN A 81 -6.66 4.50 -11.87
N GLU A 82 -7.37 4.44 -13.00
CA GLU A 82 -6.96 5.02 -14.30
C GLU A 82 -6.76 6.54 -14.30
N ARG A 83 -7.22 7.25 -13.26
CA ARG A 83 -7.03 8.70 -13.12
C ARG A 83 -5.62 9.09 -12.66
N TYR A 84 -4.76 8.14 -12.33
CA TYR A 84 -3.43 8.38 -11.76
C TYR A 84 -2.32 7.55 -12.42
#